data_AF-V9DHY6-F1
#
_entry.id   AF-V9DHY6-F1
#
_cell.length_a   1.000
_cell.length_b   1.000
_cell.length_c   1.000
_cell.angle_alpha   90.00
_cell.angle_beta   90.00
_cell.angle_gamma   90.00
#
_symmetry.space_group_name_H-M   'P 1'
#
loop_
_entity.id
_entity.type
_entity.pdbx_description
1 polymer ?
#
loop_
_entity_poly.entity_id
_entity_poly.type
_entity_poly.pdbx_seq_one_letter_code
_entity_poly.pdbx_strand_id
1 'polypeptide(L)'
;MDPATRPLFRPRTDSDWEVWRPLFTRLYKEENRPLPEVMRILRDQHSFWASEKMFKNRIKAWKLRKYLKEDEAKMIVEGEGPSTNGADPEDMRERAERSLKRKRARQRAQSQLSPLPTTTSPLPLPPSPTTSVVVPWGPPRQSIVLPPLDRFKITDTMERFLLDLRRWTHSAFIHGSWDSALSSQHNDGRQASRLLSSSLTAGINLFENGKHDLAFKEWDRALASFKNPRLFESWYYEIPMSLLHEVGRVAHSGHAPIASLVLRNVKDWAHKYLDPQDSRHALFSDFGDLDVRQLRELYKRAARSMFDGLESRIDKQNKLLFEVRLNRALDLLWYDPMADLSEWLPSIEEVDKAIGPNSALSVYFLLLQAYRDVAQDQHGEAEDLCNEVQSRLEELQKVPGSIDLWRVGLAYRRLGRMQHSKERYPEARRSFNTALRYVSGDSKLSRSVLIEICQRQQAMSSAMNDAGDVFLWTQMLEGLEQQTQAQVEEVEDDDEEFKPAMKKQRLPPSRTASPAPQRRGTWS
;
A
#
# COMPACT_ATOMS: atom_id res chain seq x y z
N MET A 1 -5.93 -35.73 25.70
CA MET A 1 -4.64 -35.07 25.40
C MET A 1 -4.86 -34.12 24.25
N ASP A 2 -4.60 -32.84 24.46
CA ASP A 2 -4.86 -31.74 23.54
C ASP A 2 -3.87 -31.75 22.35
N PRO A 3 -4.31 -31.61 21.09
CA PRO A 3 -3.41 -31.58 19.93
C PRO A 3 -2.55 -30.30 19.80
N ALA A 4 -2.72 -29.32 20.69
CA ALA A 4 -2.14 -27.97 20.56
C ALA A 4 -0.70 -27.78 21.10
N THR A 5 -0.05 -28.80 21.64
CA THR A 5 1.29 -28.66 22.26
C THR A 5 2.29 -29.74 21.83
N ARG A 6 2.32 -30.10 20.53
CA ARG A 6 3.45 -30.87 19.97
C ARG A 6 4.58 -29.92 19.54
N PRO A 7 5.80 -30.09 20.06
CA PRO A 7 6.94 -29.25 19.67
C PRO A 7 7.24 -29.42 18.18
N LEU A 8 7.40 -28.30 17.47
CA LEU A 8 7.73 -28.30 16.04
C LEU A 8 9.15 -28.84 15.85
N PHE A 9 9.27 -29.93 15.09
CA PHE A 9 10.53 -30.52 14.69
C PHE A 9 11.20 -29.66 13.61
N ARG A 10 12.41 -29.17 13.91
CA ARG A 10 13.24 -28.42 12.98
C ARG A 10 14.44 -29.27 12.57
N PRO A 11 14.55 -29.68 11.29
CA PRO A 11 15.65 -30.53 10.83
C PRO A 11 16.98 -29.78 10.88
N ARG A 12 18.02 -30.42 11.43
CA ARG A 12 19.38 -29.85 11.58
C ARG A 12 20.41 -30.57 10.71
N THR A 13 20.15 -31.82 10.35
CA THR A 13 21.05 -32.67 9.55
C THR A 13 20.37 -33.12 8.25
N ASP A 14 21.16 -33.61 7.29
CA ASP A 14 20.60 -34.19 6.04
C ASP A 14 19.76 -35.45 6.32
N SER A 15 20.14 -36.24 7.32
CA SER A 15 19.39 -37.44 7.72
C SER A 15 17.97 -37.11 8.19
N ASP A 16 17.79 -35.99 8.91
CA ASP A 16 16.48 -35.52 9.34
C ASP A 16 15.54 -35.29 8.15
N TRP A 17 16.07 -34.86 7.01
CA TRP A 17 15.27 -34.57 5.81
C TRP A 17 14.90 -35.81 5.02
N GLU A 18 15.76 -36.84 4.99
CA GLU A 18 15.49 -38.07 4.25
C GLU A 18 14.27 -38.82 4.80
N VAL A 19 13.99 -38.71 6.10
CA VAL A 19 12.76 -39.26 6.73
C VAL A 19 11.50 -38.63 6.13
N TRP A 20 11.54 -37.34 5.79
CA TRP A 20 10.40 -36.59 5.25
C TRP A 20 10.36 -36.55 3.73
N ARG A 21 11.43 -37.01 3.06
CA ARG A 21 11.55 -37.00 1.61
C ARG A 21 10.41 -37.72 0.89
N PRO A 22 9.95 -38.91 1.29
CA PRO A 22 8.85 -39.59 0.59
C PRO A 22 7.55 -38.78 0.62
N LEU A 23 7.18 -38.27 1.80
CA LEU A 23 5.97 -37.47 1.98
C LEU A 23 6.06 -36.13 1.24
N PHE A 24 7.20 -35.44 1.34
CA PHE A 24 7.43 -34.21 0.59
C PHE A 24 7.35 -34.46 -0.91
N THR A 25 7.93 -35.55 -1.39
CA THR A 25 7.91 -35.92 -2.82
C THR A 25 6.49 -36.19 -3.30
N ARG A 26 5.68 -36.94 -2.54
CA ARG A 26 4.27 -37.16 -2.87
C ARG A 26 3.50 -35.85 -2.95
N LEU A 27 3.53 -35.03 -1.90
CA LEU A 27 2.80 -33.76 -1.84
C LEU A 27 3.23 -32.77 -2.94
N TYR A 28 4.53 -32.65 -3.18
CA TYR A 28 5.09 -31.65 -4.09
C TYR A 28 5.08 -32.09 -5.57
N LYS A 29 5.35 -33.37 -5.85
CA LYS A 29 5.56 -33.89 -7.22
C LYS A 29 4.38 -34.71 -7.74
N GLU A 30 3.77 -35.56 -6.92
CA GLU A 30 2.68 -36.47 -7.32
C GLU A 30 1.32 -35.75 -7.19
N GLU A 31 1.03 -35.16 -6.02
CA GLU A 31 -0.19 -34.38 -5.78
C GLU A 31 -0.10 -32.94 -6.35
N ASN A 32 1.02 -32.59 -6.98
CA ASN A 32 1.24 -31.34 -7.70
C ASN A 32 0.99 -30.05 -6.87
N ARG A 33 1.02 -30.12 -5.53
CA ARG A 33 0.74 -28.96 -4.67
C ARG A 33 1.82 -27.88 -4.79
N PRO A 34 1.47 -26.59 -4.64
CA PRO A 34 2.44 -25.50 -4.59
C PRO A 34 3.27 -25.58 -3.30
N LEU A 35 4.53 -25.16 -3.37
CA LEU A 35 5.47 -25.26 -2.25
C LEU A 35 4.95 -24.66 -0.93
N PRO A 36 4.30 -23.46 -0.92
CA PRO A 36 3.72 -22.91 0.31
C PRO A 36 2.66 -23.80 0.96
N GLU A 37 1.90 -24.54 0.15
CA GLU A 37 0.88 -25.47 0.65
C GLU A 37 1.50 -26.74 1.22
N VAL A 38 2.53 -27.29 0.56
CA VAL A 38 3.30 -28.43 1.09
C VAL A 38 3.95 -28.07 2.42
N MET A 39 4.52 -26.86 2.54
CA MET A 39 5.09 -26.35 3.79
C MET A 39 4.04 -26.23 4.89
N ARG A 40 2.83 -25.76 4.56
CA ARG A 40 1.71 -25.68 5.50
C ARG A 40 1.29 -27.07 5.97
N ILE A 41 1.15 -28.05 5.06
CA ILE A 41 0.76 -29.42 5.39
C ILE A 41 1.80 -30.07 6.31
N LEU A 42 3.09 -29.95 5.99
CA LEU A 42 4.16 -30.50 6.82
C LEU A 42 4.22 -29.85 8.20
N ARG A 43 3.96 -28.55 8.30
CA ARG A 43 3.91 -27.86 9.59
C ARG A 43 2.69 -28.24 10.42
N ASP A 44 1.50 -28.21 9.81
CA ASP A 44 0.24 -28.30 10.54
C ASP A 44 -0.16 -29.74 10.86
N GLN A 45 0.16 -30.70 9.97
CA GLN A 45 -0.24 -32.11 10.12
C GLN A 45 0.89 -33.00 10.64
N HIS A 46 2.14 -32.58 10.43
CA HIS A 46 3.31 -33.38 10.74
C HIS A 46 4.30 -32.69 11.69
N SER A 47 3.96 -31.49 12.20
CA SER A 47 4.78 -30.69 13.10
C SER A 47 6.21 -30.44 12.58
N PHE A 48 6.41 -30.49 11.27
CA PHE A 48 7.70 -30.31 10.61
C PHE A 48 7.85 -28.88 10.09
N TRP A 49 8.82 -28.15 10.61
CA TRP A 49 9.02 -26.74 10.25
C TRP A 49 10.42 -26.49 9.69
N ALA A 50 10.49 -25.83 8.53
CA ALA A 50 11.71 -25.33 7.94
C ALA A 50 11.44 -24.08 7.09
N SER A 51 12.46 -23.27 6.81
CA SER A 51 12.32 -22.08 5.97
C SER A 51 12.12 -22.46 4.49
N GLU A 52 11.47 -21.57 3.73
CA GLU A 52 11.24 -21.79 2.30
C GLU A 52 12.55 -22.01 1.52
N LYS A 53 13.63 -21.31 1.92
CA LYS A 53 14.98 -21.49 1.37
C LYS A 53 15.49 -22.92 1.56
N MET A 54 15.27 -23.53 2.74
CA MET A 54 15.68 -24.92 3.01
C MET A 54 14.90 -25.90 2.14
N PHE A 55 13.59 -25.73 2.01
CA PHE A 55 12.78 -26.57 1.13
C PHE A 55 13.19 -26.45 -0.35
N LYS A 56 13.47 -25.23 -0.83
CA LYS A 56 14.00 -24.99 -2.19
C LYS A 56 15.35 -25.69 -2.41
N ASN A 57 16.22 -25.69 -1.42
CA ASN A 57 17.50 -26.41 -1.48
C ASN A 57 17.29 -27.92 -1.56
N ARG A 58 16.30 -28.48 -0.83
CA ARG A 58 15.96 -29.91 -0.88
C ARG A 58 15.34 -30.34 -2.19
N ILE A 59 14.47 -29.52 -2.78
CA ILE A 59 13.95 -29.76 -4.14
C ILE A 59 15.10 -29.90 -5.16
N LYS A 60 16.14 -29.06 -5.04
CA LYS A 60 17.34 -29.14 -5.88
C LYS A 60 18.15 -30.42 -5.59
N ALA A 61 18.44 -30.69 -4.32
CA ALA A 61 19.23 -31.86 -3.90
C ALA A 61 18.59 -33.19 -4.29
N TRP A 62 17.27 -33.32 -4.11
CA TRP A 62 16.49 -34.51 -4.44
C TRP A 62 16.10 -34.62 -5.92
N LYS A 63 16.53 -33.66 -6.74
CA LYS A 63 16.21 -33.59 -8.18
C LYS A 63 14.69 -33.70 -8.43
N LEU A 64 13.86 -33.13 -7.55
CA LEU A 64 12.40 -33.11 -7.66
C LEU A 64 11.94 -32.07 -8.68
N ARG A 65 12.34 -32.26 -9.93
CA ARG A 65 11.93 -31.39 -11.03
C ARG A 65 10.45 -31.62 -11.30
N LYS A 66 9.68 -30.54 -11.12
CA LYS A 66 8.23 -30.53 -11.35
C LYS A 66 7.88 -30.42 -12.85
N TYR A 67 8.80 -29.86 -13.64
CA TYR A 67 8.61 -29.49 -15.03
C TYR A 67 9.69 -30.08 -15.93
N LEU A 68 9.27 -30.55 -17.11
CA LEU A 68 10.12 -31.08 -18.19
C LEU A 68 10.88 -29.95 -18.89
N LYS A 69 12.06 -30.24 -19.45
CA LYS A 69 12.75 -29.31 -20.35
C LYS A 69 11.91 -29.08 -21.61
N GLU A 70 12.13 -27.95 -22.29
CA GLU A 70 11.31 -27.57 -23.45
C GLU A 70 11.37 -28.59 -24.59
N ASP A 71 12.55 -29.06 -24.92
CA ASP A 71 12.74 -30.03 -26.00
C ASP A 71 12.12 -31.38 -25.65
N GLU A 72 12.26 -31.82 -24.39
CA GLU A 72 11.61 -33.02 -23.85
C GLU A 72 10.08 -32.88 -23.87
N ALA A 73 9.54 -31.72 -23.50
CA ALA A 73 8.10 -31.47 -23.49
C ALA A 73 7.52 -31.35 -24.91
N LYS A 74 8.27 -30.81 -25.88
CA LYS A 74 7.83 -30.77 -27.29
C LYS A 74 7.78 -32.16 -27.91
N MET A 75 8.84 -32.95 -27.75
CA MET A 75 8.89 -34.33 -28.24
C MET A 75 7.76 -35.20 -27.67
N ILE A 76 7.41 -35.02 -26.39
CA ILE A 76 6.31 -35.76 -25.75
C ILE A 76 4.92 -35.32 -26.28
N VAL A 77 4.73 -34.03 -26.62
CA VAL A 77 3.46 -33.53 -27.18
C VAL A 77 3.31 -33.90 -28.66
N GLU A 78 4.42 -33.91 -29.40
CA GLU A 78 4.51 -34.26 -30.83
C GLU A 78 4.53 -35.78 -31.08
N GLY A 79 4.63 -36.59 -30.01
CA GLY A 79 4.47 -38.04 -30.07
C GLY A 79 5.75 -38.85 -30.27
N GLU A 80 6.92 -38.21 -30.19
CA GLU A 80 8.24 -38.83 -30.44
C GLU A 80 9.10 -39.00 -29.18
N GLY A 81 8.47 -39.10 -28.00
CA GLY A 81 9.19 -39.28 -26.73
C GLY A 81 9.58 -40.75 -26.44
N PRO A 82 10.74 -41.01 -25.80
CA PRO A 82 11.12 -42.36 -25.42
C PRO A 82 10.13 -42.93 -24.41
N SER A 83 9.62 -44.14 -24.69
CA SER A 83 8.75 -44.89 -23.78
C SER A 83 9.52 -45.17 -22.49
N THR A 84 9.19 -44.45 -21.42
CA THR A 84 9.78 -44.69 -20.10
C THR A 84 8.84 -45.59 -19.31
N ASN A 85 9.38 -46.74 -18.87
CA ASN A 85 8.62 -47.78 -18.20
C ASN A 85 7.89 -47.24 -16.96
N GLY A 86 6.56 -47.25 -17.00
CA GLY A 86 5.69 -47.22 -15.82
C GLY A 86 4.91 -45.92 -15.53
N ALA A 87 5.05 -44.87 -16.34
CA ALA A 87 4.22 -43.66 -16.22
C ALA A 87 3.11 -43.67 -17.28
N ASP A 88 1.88 -43.35 -16.87
CA ASP A 88 0.72 -43.26 -17.75
C ASP A 88 0.98 -42.25 -18.89
N PRO A 89 0.90 -42.68 -20.18
CA PRO A 89 1.19 -41.82 -21.32
C PRO A 89 0.33 -40.56 -21.39
N GLU A 90 -0.89 -40.61 -20.84
CA GLU A 90 -1.80 -39.46 -20.84
C GLU A 90 -1.37 -38.39 -19.82
N ASP A 91 -0.94 -38.78 -18.62
CA ASP A 91 -0.43 -37.87 -17.59
C ASP A 91 0.91 -37.21 -18.03
N MET A 92 1.76 -37.96 -18.74
CA MET A 92 2.99 -37.39 -19.30
C MET A 92 2.71 -36.33 -20.36
N ARG A 93 1.71 -36.54 -21.21
CA ARG A 93 1.30 -35.57 -22.23
C ARG A 93 0.71 -34.32 -21.60
N GLU A 94 -0.19 -34.48 -20.62
CA GLU A 94 -0.78 -33.34 -19.89
C GLU A 94 0.30 -32.53 -19.12
N ARG A 95 1.32 -33.21 -18.59
CA ARG A 95 2.45 -32.55 -17.90
C ARG A 95 3.36 -31.79 -18.86
N ALA A 96 3.60 -32.34 -20.05
CA ALA A 96 4.36 -31.70 -21.11
C ALA A 96 3.65 -30.44 -21.63
N GLU A 97 2.34 -30.52 -21.89
CA GLU A 97 1.52 -29.38 -22.32
C GLU A 97 1.48 -28.26 -21.26
N ARG A 98 1.31 -28.61 -19.98
CA ARG A 98 1.34 -27.64 -18.87
C ARG A 98 2.72 -26.98 -18.70
N SER A 99 3.81 -27.66 -19.07
CA SER A 99 5.16 -27.08 -19.09
C SER A 99 5.30 -26.07 -20.23
N LEU A 100 4.85 -26.43 -21.44
CA LEU A 100 4.89 -25.57 -22.63
C LEU A 100 4.00 -24.35 -22.50
N LYS A 101 2.78 -24.48 -21.94
CA LYS A 101 1.85 -23.36 -21.70
C LYS A 101 2.45 -22.33 -20.74
N ARG A 102 3.10 -22.79 -19.66
CA ARG A 102 3.78 -21.90 -18.70
C ARG A 102 5.02 -21.25 -19.31
N LYS A 103 5.79 -21.97 -20.12
CA LYS A 103 6.95 -21.39 -20.80
C LYS A 103 6.53 -20.36 -21.85
N ARG A 104 5.45 -20.58 -22.60
CA ARG A 104 4.85 -19.56 -23.50
C ARG A 104 4.39 -18.31 -22.74
N ALA A 105 3.79 -18.47 -21.55
CA ALA A 105 3.44 -17.33 -20.69
C ALA A 105 4.68 -16.58 -20.17
N ARG A 106 5.75 -17.31 -19.83
CA ARG A 106 7.03 -16.73 -19.39
C ARG A 106 7.81 -16.08 -20.52
N GLN A 107 7.79 -16.67 -21.72
CA GLN A 107 8.35 -16.08 -22.95
C GLN A 107 7.56 -14.85 -23.34
N ARG A 108 6.23 -14.83 -23.24
CA ARG A 108 5.44 -13.59 -23.39
C ARG A 108 5.83 -12.53 -22.37
N ALA A 109 6.13 -12.91 -21.13
CA ALA A 109 6.63 -11.99 -20.10
C ALA A 109 8.11 -11.58 -20.31
N GLN A 110 8.91 -12.38 -21.04
CA GLN A 110 10.32 -12.11 -21.34
C GLN A 110 10.54 -11.40 -22.68
N SER A 111 9.70 -11.60 -23.70
CA SER A 111 9.69 -10.79 -24.92
C SER A 111 9.09 -9.41 -24.69
N GLN A 112 8.43 -9.20 -23.54
CA GLN A 112 8.13 -7.90 -22.94
C GLN A 112 9.35 -7.28 -22.21
N LEU A 113 10.50 -7.97 -22.19
CA LEU A 113 11.78 -7.54 -21.59
C LEU A 113 12.94 -7.92 -22.53
N SER A 114 13.01 -7.36 -23.73
CA SER A 114 14.18 -7.54 -24.61
C SER A 114 15.28 -6.52 -24.27
N PRO A 115 16.57 -6.93 -24.20
CA PRO A 115 17.71 -6.03 -23.99
C PRO A 115 18.26 -5.48 -25.32
N LEU A 116 18.76 -4.23 -25.30
CA LEU A 116 19.50 -3.60 -26.41
C LEU A 116 20.87 -4.29 -26.63
N PRO A 117 21.44 -4.25 -27.85
CA PRO A 117 22.63 -5.03 -28.19
C PRO A 117 23.91 -4.39 -27.67
N THR A 118 24.81 -5.25 -27.21
CA THR A 118 26.18 -4.89 -26.82
C THR A 118 26.98 -4.51 -28.06
N THR A 119 27.20 -3.21 -28.27
CA THR A 119 28.28 -2.73 -29.14
C THR A 119 29.53 -2.54 -28.28
N THR A 120 30.43 -3.50 -28.36
CA THR A 120 31.84 -3.36 -27.97
C THR A 120 32.52 -2.31 -28.86
N SER A 121 33.01 -1.23 -28.26
CA SER A 121 34.20 -0.52 -28.76
C SER A 121 34.87 0.27 -27.62
N PRO A 122 36.21 0.24 -27.50
CA PRO A 122 36.94 0.83 -26.39
C PRO A 122 37.34 2.28 -26.71
N LEU A 123 37.40 3.17 -25.71
CA LEU A 123 38.19 4.43 -25.68
C LEU A 123 37.97 5.15 -24.31
N PRO A 124 38.86 6.07 -23.88
CA PRO A 124 39.59 5.94 -22.61
C PRO A 124 39.16 6.93 -21.51
N LEU A 125 39.53 6.57 -20.27
CA LEU A 125 39.38 7.39 -19.06
C LEU A 125 40.19 8.70 -19.14
N PRO A 126 39.64 9.86 -18.74
CA PRO A 126 40.43 11.04 -18.42
C PRO A 126 41.01 10.98 -16.99
N PRO A 127 42.17 11.61 -16.73
CA PRO A 127 42.92 11.45 -15.50
C PRO A 127 42.32 12.23 -14.33
N SER A 128 42.34 11.61 -13.15
CA SER A 128 42.12 12.29 -11.87
C SER A 128 43.29 13.24 -11.56
N PRO A 129 43.06 14.48 -11.10
CA PRO A 129 44.12 15.28 -10.51
C PRO A 129 44.40 14.78 -9.09
N THR A 130 45.51 14.07 -8.98
CA THR A 130 46.27 13.87 -7.75
C THR A 130 46.61 15.24 -7.15
N THR A 131 46.19 15.50 -5.92
CA THR A 131 46.96 16.38 -5.04
C THR A 131 47.12 15.66 -3.71
N SER A 132 48.28 15.00 -3.61
CA SER A 132 48.81 14.44 -2.39
C SER A 132 49.20 15.59 -1.47
N VAL A 133 48.52 15.70 -0.32
CA VAL A 133 49.12 16.34 0.86
C VAL A 133 49.31 15.24 1.88
N VAL A 134 50.56 14.75 1.94
CA VAL A 134 51.03 13.83 2.98
C VAL A 134 51.11 14.62 4.28
N VAL A 135 50.21 14.35 5.22
CA VAL A 135 50.38 14.76 6.62
C VAL A 135 51.11 13.63 7.35
N PRO A 136 52.25 13.88 8.03
CA PRO A 136 52.96 12.84 8.76
C PRO A 136 52.12 12.29 9.91
N TRP A 137 52.00 10.95 9.97
CA TRP A 137 51.44 10.24 11.11
C TRP A 137 52.32 10.44 12.35
N GLY A 138 51.84 11.21 13.33
CA GLY A 138 52.35 11.21 14.70
C GLY A 138 51.60 10.18 15.56
N PRO A 139 52.24 9.58 16.58
CA PRO A 139 51.57 8.60 17.45
C PRO A 139 50.45 9.28 18.26
N PRO A 140 49.38 8.55 18.63
CA PRO A 140 48.20 9.14 19.26
C PRO A 140 48.57 9.60 20.67
N ARG A 141 48.67 10.91 20.87
CA ARG A 141 48.69 11.50 22.21
C ARG A 141 47.33 12.09 22.48
N GLN A 142 46.79 11.68 23.63
CA GLN A 142 45.47 11.96 24.17
C GLN A 142 44.37 11.09 23.57
N SER A 143 44.16 9.95 24.23
CA SER A 143 42.86 9.30 24.28
C SER A 143 41.79 10.35 24.54
N ILE A 144 41.08 10.76 23.49
CA ILE A 144 39.79 11.41 23.62
C ILE A 144 38.95 10.39 24.38
N VAL A 145 38.78 10.62 25.67
CA VAL A 145 37.74 9.93 26.45
C VAL A 145 36.45 10.39 25.80
N LEU A 146 35.94 9.60 24.85
CA LEU A 146 34.56 9.70 24.43
C LEU A 146 33.75 9.58 25.73
N PRO A 147 32.92 10.58 26.07
CA PRO A 147 32.03 10.42 27.20
C PRO A 147 31.21 9.14 26.98
N PRO A 148 30.92 8.36 28.04
CA PRO A 148 30.05 7.20 27.90
C PRO A 148 28.78 7.64 27.17
N LEU A 149 28.36 6.88 26.16
CA LEU A 149 27.09 7.02 25.46
C LEU A 149 25.92 6.66 26.41
N ASP A 150 25.87 7.31 27.58
CA ASP A 150 24.70 7.32 28.42
C ASP A 150 23.68 8.28 27.80
N ARG A 151 22.89 7.68 26.91
CA ARG A 151 21.51 8.04 26.58
C ARG A 151 21.26 9.55 26.61
N PHE A 152 21.47 10.21 25.47
CA PHE A 152 20.66 11.39 25.16
C PHE A 152 19.19 10.96 25.26
N LYS A 153 18.55 11.24 26.39
CA LYS A 153 17.11 11.10 26.53
C LYS A 153 16.52 12.18 25.64
N ILE A 154 16.18 11.81 24.41
CA ILE A 154 15.41 12.67 23.54
C ILE A 154 14.03 12.79 24.19
N THR A 155 13.85 13.85 24.97
CA THR A 155 12.60 14.14 25.68
C THR A 155 11.55 14.71 24.76
N ASP A 156 11.97 15.39 23.69
CA ASP A 156 11.07 15.91 22.68
C ASP A 156 10.52 14.77 21.79
N THR A 157 9.19 14.61 21.78
CA THR A 157 8.52 13.61 20.97
C THR A 157 8.77 13.83 19.47
N MET A 158 8.86 15.08 19.01
CA MET A 158 9.11 15.38 17.60
C MET A 158 10.49 14.87 17.15
N GLU A 159 11.53 15.14 17.93
CA GLU A 159 12.88 14.65 17.63
C GLU A 159 12.98 13.13 17.69
N ARG A 160 12.25 12.50 18.63
CA ARG A 160 12.19 11.03 18.72
C ARG A 160 11.56 10.43 17.47
N PHE A 161 10.42 10.97 17.05
CA PHE A 161 9.74 10.58 15.82
C PHE A 161 10.67 10.69 14.60
N LEU A 162 11.38 11.81 14.45
CA LEU A 162 12.30 12.02 13.33
C LEU A 162 13.48 11.04 13.35
N LEU A 163 13.99 10.71 14.53
CA LEU A 163 15.05 9.71 14.69
C LEU A 163 14.55 8.31 14.32
N ASP A 164 13.39 7.90 14.84
CA ASP A 164 12.82 6.58 14.56
C ASP A 164 12.34 6.47 13.11
N LEU A 165 11.93 7.57 12.48
CA LEU A 165 11.68 7.65 11.04
C LEU A 165 12.96 7.39 10.23
N ARG A 166 14.11 7.95 10.63
CA ARG A 166 15.41 7.66 9.98
C ARG A 166 15.86 6.22 10.18
N ARG A 167 15.60 5.63 11.35
CA ARG A 167 15.88 4.21 11.62
C ARG A 167 14.98 3.31 10.77
N TRP A 168 13.72 3.69 10.63
CA TRP A 168 12.76 3.01 9.76
C TRP A 168 13.20 3.07 8.29
N THR A 169 13.56 4.24 7.75
CA THR A 169 14.04 4.34 6.35
C THR A 169 15.31 3.53 6.12
N HIS A 170 16.25 3.56 7.08
CA HIS A 170 17.44 2.71 7.03
C HIS A 170 17.08 1.22 7.04
N SER A 171 16.16 0.80 7.90
CA SER A 171 15.70 -0.59 7.97
C SER A 171 15.02 -1.01 6.67
N ALA A 172 14.11 -0.20 6.15
CA ALA A 172 13.43 -0.45 4.87
C ALA A 172 14.43 -0.66 3.74
N PHE A 173 15.50 0.14 3.72
CA PHE A 173 16.59 0.02 2.77
C PHE A 173 17.36 -1.30 2.91
N ILE A 174 17.84 -1.62 4.12
CA ILE A 174 18.64 -2.83 4.40
C ILE A 174 17.87 -4.11 4.09
N HIS A 175 16.57 -4.14 4.37
CA HIS A 175 15.72 -5.30 4.08
C HIS A 175 15.34 -5.41 2.59
N GLY A 176 15.80 -4.48 1.73
CA GLY A 176 15.43 -4.45 0.32
C GLY A 176 13.92 -4.27 0.10
N SER A 177 13.22 -3.74 1.10
CA SER A 177 11.76 -3.64 1.13
C SER A 177 11.28 -2.22 0.79
N TRP A 178 12.19 -1.34 0.39
CA TRP A 178 11.91 0.04 -0.03
C TRP A 178 11.38 0.13 -1.48
N ASP A 179 11.82 -0.80 -2.34
CA ASP A 179 11.37 -0.93 -3.73
C ASP A 179 10.77 -2.33 -3.92
N SER A 180 9.45 -2.41 -3.99
CA SER A 180 8.84 -3.60 -4.57
C SER A 180 7.47 -3.27 -5.13
N ALA A 181 7.45 -2.94 -6.42
CA ALA A 181 6.25 -2.83 -7.24
C ALA A 181 5.40 -4.12 -7.29
N LEU A 182 5.74 -5.18 -6.55
CA LEU A 182 5.22 -6.54 -6.75
C LEU A 182 5.06 -7.39 -5.48
N SER A 183 5.34 -6.89 -4.27
CA SER A 183 5.05 -7.68 -3.06
C SER A 183 3.55 -7.57 -2.74
N SER A 184 2.87 -8.71 -2.59
CA SER A 184 1.45 -8.72 -2.18
C SER A 184 1.24 -7.95 -0.88
N GLN A 185 2.21 -8.00 0.04
CA GLN A 185 2.17 -7.26 1.31
C GLN A 185 2.22 -5.73 1.11
N HIS A 186 2.94 -5.24 0.09
CA HIS A 186 2.97 -3.80 -0.22
C HIS A 186 1.66 -3.34 -0.83
N ASN A 187 1.04 -4.16 -1.68
CA ASN A 187 -0.28 -3.87 -2.23
C ASN A 187 -1.33 -3.83 -1.12
N ASP A 188 -1.31 -4.80 -0.20
CA ASP A 188 -2.20 -4.84 0.95
C ASP A 188 -2.03 -3.60 1.84
N GLY A 189 -0.79 -3.23 2.17
CA GLY A 189 -0.49 -2.03 2.95
C GLY A 189 -0.89 -0.72 2.26
N ARG A 190 -0.66 -0.62 0.95
CA ARG A 190 -1.08 0.52 0.12
C ARG A 190 -2.60 0.64 0.08
N GLN A 191 -3.32 -0.48 -0.08
CA GLN A 191 -4.78 -0.50 -0.09
C GLN A 191 -5.33 -0.10 1.28
N ALA A 192 -4.79 -0.65 2.36
CA ALA A 192 -5.12 -0.26 3.73
C ALA A 192 -4.97 1.25 3.98
N SER A 193 -3.80 1.81 3.63
CA SER A 193 -3.53 3.24 3.77
C SER A 193 -4.53 4.10 2.98
N ARG A 194 -4.90 3.67 1.76
CA ARG A 194 -5.87 4.38 0.92
C ARG A 194 -7.29 4.33 1.49
N LEU A 195 -7.72 3.18 2.01
CA LEU A 195 -9.04 3.05 2.63
C LEU A 195 -9.16 3.95 3.86
N LEU A 196 -8.13 3.96 4.71
CA LEU A 196 -8.08 4.85 5.87
C LEU A 196 -8.17 6.33 5.46
N SER A 197 -7.33 6.76 4.51
CA SER A 197 -7.36 8.14 3.97
C SER A 197 -8.72 8.50 3.37
N SER A 198 -9.34 7.56 2.64
CA SER A 198 -10.66 7.74 2.04
C SER A 198 -11.74 7.97 3.09
N SER A 199 -11.82 7.11 4.11
CA SER A 199 -12.80 7.24 5.19
C SER A 199 -12.58 8.49 6.04
N LEU A 200 -11.33 8.86 6.35
CA LEU A 200 -11.04 10.11 7.06
C LEU A 200 -11.47 11.34 6.24
N THR A 201 -11.16 11.35 4.94
CA THR A 201 -11.57 12.43 4.02
C THR A 201 -13.08 12.50 3.86
N ALA A 202 -13.76 11.36 3.72
CA ALA A 202 -15.21 11.29 3.61
C ALA A 202 -15.87 11.85 4.88
N GLY A 203 -15.36 11.49 6.06
CA GLY A 203 -15.86 12.03 7.33
C GLY A 203 -15.71 13.54 7.44
N ILE A 204 -14.56 14.11 7.05
CA ILE A 204 -14.37 15.59 7.00
C ILE A 204 -15.42 16.22 6.06
N ASN A 205 -15.51 15.74 4.83
CA ASN A 205 -16.42 16.32 3.83
C ASN A 205 -17.89 16.21 4.24
N LEU A 206 -18.32 15.07 4.81
CA LEU A 206 -19.69 14.88 5.29
C LEU A 206 -20.00 15.80 6.47
N PHE A 207 -19.03 16.01 7.36
CA PHE A 207 -19.18 16.90 8.50
C PHE A 207 -19.33 18.36 8.05
N GLU A 208 -18.47 18.83 7.15
CA GLU A 208 -18.54 20.19 6.58
C GLU A 208 -19.86 20.46 5.84
N ASN A 209 -20.48 19.42 5.27
CA ASN A 209 -21.77 19.49 4.61
C ASN A 209 -22.98 19.30 5.55
N GLY A 210 -22.77 19.32 6.88
CA GLY A 210 -23.83 19.18 7.88
C GLY A 210 -24.39 17.76 8.06
N LYS A 211 -23.83 16.76 7.38
CA LYS A 211 -24.24 15.34 7.47
C LYS A 211 -23.47 14.63 8.59
N HIS A 212 -23.62 15.12 9.83
CA HIS A 212 -22.77 14.71 10.96
C HIS A 212 -22.85 13.21 11.29
N ASP A 213 -24.03 12.60 11.29
CA ASP A 213 -24.17 11.18 11.61
C ASP A 213 -23.39 10.29 10.63
N LEU A 214 -23.49 10.58 9.34
CA LEU A 214 -22.73 9.87 8.30
C LEU A 214 -21.23 10.12 8.43
N ALA A 215 -20.83 11.33 8.83
CA ALA A 215 -19.42 11.66 9.07
C ALA A 215 -18.81 10.79 10.18
N PHE A 216 -19.52 10.63 11.31
CA PHE A 216 -19.06 9.78 12.40
C PHE A 216 -18.97 8.31 11.98
N LYS A 217 -19.92 7.81 11.18
CA LYS A 217 -19.84 6.44 10.64
C LYS A 217 -18.60 6.20 9.76
N GLU A 218 -18.22 7.17 8.93
CA GLU A 218 -16.98 7.05 8.15
C GLU A 218 -15.72 7.09 9.04
N TRP A 219 -15.70 7.90 10.10
CA TRP A 219 -14.59 7.87 11.06
C TRP A 219 -14.55 6.57 11.86
N ASP A 220 -15.69 6.00 12.23
CA ASP A 220 -15.75 4.69 12.88
C ASP A 220 -15.23 3.59 11.94
N ARG A 221 -15.56 3.65 10.65
CA ARG A 221 -14.98 2.76 9.62
C ARG A 221 -13.46 2.91 9.52
N ALA A 222 -12.96 4.15 9.55
CA ALA A 222 -11.53 4.43 9.58
C ALA A 222 -10.86 3.76 10.80
N LEU A 223 -11.47 3.87 11.98
CA LEU A 223 -10.97 3.28 13.22
C LEU A 223 -11.11 1.75 13.26
N ALA A 224 -12.16 1.20 12.63
CA ALA A 224 -12.34 -0.24 12.51
C ALA A 224 -11.20 -0.91 11.73
N SER A 225 -10.54 -0.19 10.81
CA SER A 225 -9.39 -0.71 10.06
C SER A 225 -8.22 -1.16 10.95
N PHE A 226 -8.08 -0.57 12.15
CA PHE A 226 -7.06 -0.95 13.14
C PHE A 226 -7.34 -2.31 13.82
N LYS A 227 -8.51 -2.92 13.59
CA LYS A 227 -8.74 -4.32 13.99
C LYS A 227 -7.92 -5.30 13.14
N ASN A 228 -7.48 -4.89 11.94
CA ASN A 228 -6.74 -5.74 11.03
C ASN A 228 -5.27 -5.91 11.49
N PRO A 229 -4.81 -7.12 11.83
CA PRO A 229 -3.43 -7.35 12.27
C PRO A 229 -2.36 -7.05 11.21
N ARG A 230 -2.73 -6.86 9.94
CA ARG A 230 -1.80 -6.62 8.83
C ARG A 230 -1.64 -5.16 8.42
N LEU A 231 -2.39 -4.24 9.02
CA LEU A 231 -2.53 -2.84 8.55
C LEU A 231 -1.18 -2.13 8.33
N PHE A 232 -0.24 -2.23 9.27
CA PHE A 232 1.10 -1.62 9.18
C PHE A 232 2.24 -2.65 9.12
N GLU A 233 1.94 -3.89 8.70
CA GLU A 233 2.97 -4.92 8.46
C GLU A 233 3.75 -4.72 7.15
N SER A 234 3.33 -3.81 6.28
CA SER A 234 4.07 -3.53 5.05
C SER A 234 5.23 -2.56 5.28
N TRP A 235 6.24 -2.62 4.42
CA TRP A 235 7.32 -1.64 4.34
C TRP A 235 7.04 -0.55 3.29
N TYR A 236 5.77 -0.37 2.90
CA TYR A 236 5.41 0.63 1.91
C TYR A 236 5.74 2.03 2.42
N TYR A 237 6.63 2.71 1.70
CA TYR A 237 7.28 3.95 2.15
C TYR A 237 6.33 5.08 2.48
N GLU A 238 5.17 5.07 1.85
CA GLU A 238 4.19 6.13 1.99
C GLU A 238 3.42 6.05 3.31
N ILE A 239 3.32 4.87 3.95
CA ILE A 239 2.43 4.66 5.09
C ILE A 239 2.70 5.65 6.24
N PRO A 240 3.93 5.81 6.76
CA PRO A 240 4.15 6.70 7.88
C PRO A 240 3.85 8.15 7.54
N MET A 241 4.20 8.58 6.33
CA MET A 241 3.97 9.96 5.91
C MET A 241 2.52 10.26 5.58
N SER A 242 1.82 9.32 4.94
CA SER A 242 0.39 9.43 4.66
C SER A 242 -0.40 9.45 5.96
N LEU A 243 -0.10 8.59 6.93
CA LEU A 243 -0.73 8.65 8.26
C LEU A 243 -0.52 10.01 8.93
N LEU A 244 0.72 10.48 8.97
CA LEU A 244 1.04 11.76 9.60
C LEU A 244 0.31 12.92 8.91
N HIS A 245 0.24 12.90 7.57
CA HIS A 245 -0.47 13.88 6.77
C HIS A 245 -1.98 13.85 7.04
N GLU A 246 -2.62 12.68 6.92
CA GLU A 246 -4.08 12.53 7.06
C GLU A 246 -4.57 12.89 8.46
N VAL A 247 -3.85 12.48 9.50
CA VAL A 247 -4.17 12.87 10.87
C VAL A 247 -3.99 14.38 11.06
N GLY A 248 -2.95 14.96 10.46
CA GLY A 248 -2.75 16.41 10.40
C GLY A 248 -3.91 17.14 9.72
N ARG A 249 -4.44 16.60 8.62
CA ARG A 249 -5.62 17.15 7.92
C ARG A 249 -6.86 17.13 8.80
N VAL A 250 -7.14 16.01 9.46
CA VAL A 250 -8.27 15.88 10.40
C VAL A 250 -8.17 16.92 11.52
N ALA A 251 -6.97 17.09 12.09
CA ALA A 251 -6.74 18.12 13.12
C ALA A 251 -6.92 19.54 12.57
N HIS A 252 -6.40 19.82 11.37
CA HIS A 252 -6.50 21.11 10.71
C HIS A 252 -7.95 21.50 10.36
N SER A 253 -8.78 20.52 9.97
CA SER A 253 -10.22 20.69 9.75
C SER A 253 -11.03 20.88 11.05
N GLY A 254 -10.39 21.02 12.21
CA GLY A 254 -11.06 21.30 13.49
C GLY A 254 -11.43 20.04 14.29
N HIS A 255 -11.05 18.85 13.84
CA HIS A 255 -11.40 17.58 14.49
C HIS A 255 -10.25 17.01 15.32
N ALA A 256 -9.62 17.85 16.15
CA ALA A 256 -8.51 17.46 17.02
C ALA A 256 -8.78 16.20 17.89
N PRO A 257 -9.98 15.99 18.48
CA PRO A 257 -10.27 14.77 19.23
C PRO A 257 -10.22 13.49 18.39
N ILE A 258 -10.69 13.54 17.15
CA ILE A 258 -10.62 12.42 16.20
C ILE A 258 -9.17 12.15 15.81
N ALA A 259 -8.41 13.21 15.50
CA ALA A 259 -6.98 13.08 15.23
C ALA A 259 -6.23 12.41 16.38
N SER A 260 -6.43 12.85 17.63
CA SER A 260 -5.85 12.22 18.82
C SER A 260 -6.29 10.77 19.01
N LEU A 261 -7.54 10.42 18.66
CA LEU A 261 -8.01 9.04 18.70
C LEU A 261 -7.29 8.17 17.67
N VAL A 262 -7.11 8.65 16.44
CA VAL A 262 -6.36 7.93 15.40
C VAL A 262 -4.90 7.72 15.82
N LEU A 263 -4.23 8.76 16.35
CA LEU A 263 -2.85 8.65 16.85
C LEU A 263 -2.70 7.55 17.92
N ARG A 264 -3.62 7.51 18.89
CA ARG A 264 -3.63 6.47 19.93
C ARG A 264 -3.84 5.08 19.34
N ASN A 265 -4.77 4.92 18.40
CA ASN A 265 -5.00 3.64 17.73
C ASN A 265 -3.79 3.16 16.93
N VAL A 266 -3.02 4.05 16.30
CA VAL A 266 -1.74 3.69 15.64
C VAL A 266 -0.76 3.10 16.67
N LYS A 267 -0.59 3.75 17.83
CA LYS A 267 0.26 3.26 18.92
C LYS A 267 -0.22 1.92 19.50
N ASP A 268 -1.50 1.81 19.81
CA ASP A 268 -2.10 0.60 20.37
C ASP A 268 -1.96 -0.58 19.39
N TRP A 269 -2.15 -0.31 18.09
CA TRP A 269 -1.91 -1.29 17.04
C TRP A 269 -0.46 -1.75 17.03
N ALA A 270 0.50 -0.83 17.06
CA ALA A 270 1.92 -1.13 17.02
C ALA A 270 2.33 -2.03 18.19
N HIS A 271 1.91 -1.68 19.42
CA HIS A 271 2.17 -2.47 20.62
C HIS A 271 1.52 -3.85 20.60
N LYS A 272 0.37 -3.99 19.93
CA LYS A 272 -0.37 -5.25 19.87
C LYS A 272 0.16 -6.22 18.83
N TYR A 273 0.63 -5.72 17.68
CA TYR A 273 0.89 -6.56 16.50
C TYR A 273 2.34 -6.56 16.03
N LEU A 274 3.19 -5.60 16.44
CA LEU A 274 4.59 -5.55 16.02
C LEU A 274 5.55 -6.07 17.11
N ASP A 275 6.65 -6.65 16.67
CA ASP A 275 7.76 -7.02 17.56
C ASP A 275 8.43 -5.75 18.13
N PRO A 276 8.66 -5.64 19.45
CA PRO A 276 9.34 -4.49 20.05
C PRO A 276 10.74 -4.18 19.51
N GLN A 277 11.41 -5.15 18.87
CA GLN A 277 12.71 -4.97 18.22
C GLN A 277 12.58 -4.46 16.77
N ASP A 278 11.37 -4.41 16.22
CA ASP A 278 11.11 -3.90 14.88
C ASP A 278 11.13 -2.36 14.87
N SER A 279 11.81 -1.76 13.89
CA SER A 279 11.86 -0.30 13.78
C SER A 279 10.50 0.33 13.47
N ARG A 280 9.55 -0.43 12.90
CA ARG A 280 8.15 -0.01 12.74
C ARG A 280 7.44 0.10 14.08
N HIS A 281 7.75 -0.78 15.03
CA HIS A 281 7.15 -0.70 16.36
C HIS A 281 7.52 0.64 17.00
N ALA A 282 8.81 1.00 17.00
CA ALA A 282 9.27 2.28 17.54
C ALA A 282 8.58 3.48 16.85
N LEU A 283 8.63 3.54 15.52
CA LEU A 283 8.05 4.64 14.75
C LEU A 283 6.53 4.79 14.96
N PHE A 284 5.77 3.69 14.91
CA PHE A 284 4.31 3.75 15.08
C PHE A 284 3.89 3.96 16.54
N SER A 285 4.74 3.59 17.51
CA SER A 285 4.51 3.92 18.92
C SER A 285 4.57 5.42 19.17
N ASP A 286 5.49 6.13 18.51
CA ASP A 286 5.65 7.58 18.65
C ASP A 286 4.40 8.36 18.25
N PHE A 287 3.58 7.84 17.31
CA PHE A 287 2.34 8.50 16.88
C PHE A 287 1.43 8.85 18.05
N GLY A 288 1.25 7.94 19.01
CA GLY A 288 0.33 8.15 20.14
C GLY A 288 0.78 9.24 21.12
N ASP A 289 2.04 9.67 21.04
CA ASP A 289 2.61 10.71 21.90
C ASP A 289 2.73 12.07 21.17
N LEU A 290 2.36 12.14 19.88
CA LEU A 290 2.43 13.38 19.09
C LEU A 290 1.36 14.40 19.50
N ASP A 291 1.74 15.67 19.57
CA ASP A 291 0.79 16.77 19.72
C ASP A 291 0.11 17.08 18.38
N VAL A 292 -1.22 16.95 18.35
CA VAL A 292 -2.07 17.27 17.18
C VAL A 292 -1.85 18.68 16.65
N ARG A 293 -1.50 19.65 17.50
CA ARG A 293 -1.26 21.04 17.11
C ARG A 293 0.04 21.22 16.32
N GLN A 294 0.99 20.31 16.49
CA GLN A 294 2.32 20.38 15.89
C GLN A 294 2.47 19.48 14.66
N LEU A 295 1.46 18.69 14.30
CA LEU A 295 1.54 17.71 13.20
C LEU A 295 1.90 18.35 11.85
N ARG A 296 1.40 19.55 11.54
CA ARG A 296 1.74 20.24 10.29
C ARG A 296 3.23 20.59 10.21
N GLU A 297 3.79 21.08 11.31
CA GLU A 297 5.22 21.42 11.36
C GLU A 297 6.09 20.16 11.39
N LEU A 298 5.70 19.16 12.18
CA LEU A 298 6.36 17.86 12.20
C LEU A 298 6.38 17.22 10.80
N TYR A 299 5.28 17.28 10.07
CA TYR A 299 5.17 16.72 8.73
C TYR A 299 6.20 17.32 7.78
N LYS A 300 6.41 18.64 7.79
CA LYS A 300 7.44 19.29 6.94
C LYS A 300 8.83 18.74 7.25
N ARG A 301 9.18 18.65 8.53
CA ARG A 301 10.47 18.12 8.98
C ARG A 301 10.63 16.63 8.66
N ALA A 302 9.56 15.86 8.82
CA ALA A 302 9.52 14.43 8.53
C ALA A 302 9.64 14.16 7.02
N ALA A 303 8.99 14.96 6.18
CA ALA A 303 9.08 14.87 4.73
C ALA A 303 10.52 15.05 4.25
N ARG A 304 11.21 16.10 4.72
CA ARG A 304 12.63 16.33 4.44
C ARG A 304 13.49 15.16 4.94
N SER A 305 13.30 14.75 6.19
CA SER A 305 14.08 13.66 6.80
C SER A 305 13.90 12.32 6.07
N MET A 306 12.68 12.00 5.61
CA MET A 306 12.44 10.80 4.81
C MET A 306 13.10 10.91 3.43
N PHE A 307 12.95 12.05 2.75
CA PHE A 307 13.54 12.27 1.44
C PHE A 307 15.07 12.17 1.48
N ASP A 308 15.73 12.89 2.39
CA ASP A 308 17.18 12.83 2.58
C ASP A 308 17.65 11.41 2.91
N GLY A 309 16.86 10.68 3.71
CA GLY A 309 17.12 9.28 4.04
C GLY A 309 17.08 8.35 2.81
N LEU A 310 16.14 8.56 1.89
CA LEU A 310 16.05 7.78 0.66
C LEU A 310 17.15 8.19 -0.34
N GLU A 311 17.27 9.50 -0.60
CA GLU A 311 18.22 10.07 -1.56
C GLU A 311 19.67 9.68 -1.25
N SER A 312 20.05 9.58 0.03
CA SER A 312 21.41 9.18 0.42
C SER A 312 21.71 7.69 0.17
N ARG A 313 20.74 6.88 -0.24
CA ARG A 313 20.85 5.41 -0.32
C ARG A 313 20.46 4.83 -1.67
N ILE A 314 19.68 5.56 -2.48
CA ILE A 314 19.20 5.10 -3.79
C ILE A 314 19.71 6.00 -4.90
N ASP A 315 19.69 5.49 -6.14
CA ASP A 315 20.11 6.26 -7.31
C ASP A 315 19.29 7.55 -7.45
N LYS A 316 19.94 8.67 -7.80
CA LYS A 316 19.29 9.98 -7.89
C LYS A 316 18.23 10.06 -8.98
N GLN A 317 18.32 9.22 -10.02
CA GLN A 317 17.33 9.11 -11.09
C GLN A 317 16.30 8.03 -10.80
N ASN A 318 16.33 7.41 -9.61
CA ASN A 318 15.34 6.41 -9.24
C ASN A 318 13.94 7.03 -9.17
N LYS A 319 12.99 6.43 -9.90
CA LYS A 319 11.57 6.83 -9.97
C LYS A 319 10.95 7.08 -8.59
N LEU A 320 11.33 6.31 -7.57
CA LEU A 320 10.81 6.46 -6.21
C LEU A 320 11.04 7.86 -5.64
N LEU A 321 12.20 8.48 -5.89
CA LEU A 321 12.49 9.84 -5.41
C LEU A 321 11.51 10.86 -5.98
N PHE A 322 11.15 10.71 -7.25
CA PHE A 322 10.15 11.55 -7.92
C PHE A 322 8.73 11.27 -7.41
N GLU A 323 8.38 10.02 -7.10
CA GLU A 323 7.09 9.71 -6.48
C GLU A 323 6.96 10.32 -5.08
N VAL A 324 8.02 10.24 -4.26
CA VAL A 324 8.06 10.86 -2.93
C VAL A 324 7.91 12.37 -3.05
N ARG A 325 8.69 13.00 -3.94
CA ARG A 325 8.64 14.44 -4.26
C ARG A 325 7.23 14.88 -4.66
N LEU A 326 6.61 14.17 -5.61
CA LEU A 326 5.24 14.43 -6.06
C LEU A 326 4.25 14.35 -4.89
N ASN A 327 4.32 13.29 -4.08
CA ASN A 327 3.41 13.15 -2.93
C ASN A 327 3.60 14.28 -1.92
N ARG A 328 4.84 14.69 -1.62
CA ARG A 328 5.11 15.83 -0.72
C ARG A 328 4.54 17.14 -1.26
N ALA A 329 4.71 17.40 -2.56
CA ALA A 329 4.16 18.59 -3.20
C ALA A 329 2.63 18.63 -3.10
N LEU A 330 1.98 17.50 -3.35
CA LEU A 330 0.52 17.37 -3.26
C LEU A 330 0.00 17.59 -1.82
N ASP A 331 0.71 17.07 -0.82
CA ASP A 331 0.36 17.24 0.58
C ASP A 331 0.52 18.69 1.03
N LEU A 332 1.54 19.41 0.54
CA LEU A 332 1.71 20.84 0.82
C LEU A 332 0.61 21.69 0.20
N LEU A 333 0.25 21.43 -1.06
CA LEU A 333 -0.82 22.15 -1.77
C LEU A 333 -2.20 21.92 -1.17
N TRP A 334 -2.40 20.84 -0.42
CA TRP A 334 -3.65 20.65 0.31
C TRP A 334 -3.87 21.75 1.35
N TYR A 335 -2.80 22.19 2.04
CA TYR A 335 -2.90 23.25 3.05
C TYR A 335 -2.89 24.65 2.44
N ASP A 336 -2.11 24.84 1.37
CA ASP A 336 -1.91 26.14 0.76
C ASP A 336 -1.70 25.97 -0.75
N PRO A 337 -2.66 26.39 -1.60
CA PRO A 337 -2.50 26.36 -3.04
C PRO A 337 -1.29 27.14 -3.58
N MET A 338 -0.78 28.11 -2.81
CA MET A 338 0.38 28.94 -3.14
C MET A 338 1.67 28.46 -2.47
N ALA A 339 1.69 27.26 -1.89
CA ALA A 339 2.86 26.74 -1.21
C ALA A 339 4.11 26.77 -2.11
N ASP A 340 5.25 27.13 -1.53
CA ASP A 340 6.53 27.00 -2.22
C ASP A 340 6.86 25.52 -2.40
N LEU A 341 6.96 25.11 -3.67
CA LEU A 341 7.26 23.74 -4.07
C LEU A 341 8.64 23.62 -4.70
N SER A 342 9.48 24.66 -4.67
CA SER A 342 10.79 24.67 -5.34
C SER A 342 11.70 23.52 -4.90
N GLU A 343 11.55 23.07 -3.65
CA GLU A 343 12.26 21.92 -3.10
C GLU A 343 11.74 20.56 -3.64
N TRP A 344 10.46 20.49 -3.98
CA TRP A 344 9.74 19.24 -4.25
C TRP A 344 9.41 19.04 -5.73
N LEU A 345 9.33 20.10 -6.52
CA LEU A 345 8.90 20.06 -7.89
C LEU A 345 10.09 20.26 -8.85
N PRO A 346 10.71 19.18 -9.34
CA PRO A 346 11.71 19.27 -10.39
C PRO A 346 11.10 19.81 -11.69
N SER A 347 11.95 20.31 -12.59
CA SER A 347 11.50 20.72 -13.93
C SER A 347 10.99 19.52 -14.72
N ILE A 348 10.10 19.75 -15.69
CA ILE A 348 9.56 18.66 -16.49
C ILE A 348 10.66 17.96 -17.30
N GLU A 349 11.71 18.68 -17.72
CA GLU A 349 12.86 18.11 -18.42
C GLU A 349 13.67 17.18 -17.51
N GLU A 350 13.81 17.50 -16.22
CA GLU A 350 14.46 16.61 -15.25
C GLU A 350 13.64 15.33 -15.04
N VAL A 351 12.31 15.47 -14.92
CA VAL A 351 11.38 14.33 -14.80
C VAL A 351 11.45 13.44 -16.04
N ASP A 352 11.38 14.03 -17.23
CA ASP A 352 11.39 13.31 -18.51
C ASP A 352 12.73 12.61 -18.74
N LYS A 353 13.84 13.23 -18.33
CA LYS A 353 15.16 12.62 -18.40
C LYS A 353 15.29 11.40 -17.48
N ALA A 354 14.72 11.45 -16.28
CA ALA A 354 14.86 10.39 -15.30
C ALA A 354 13.86 9.23 -15.51
N ILE A 355 12.63 9.54 -15.93
CA ILE A 355 11.50 8.59 -15.90
C ILE A 355 10.89 8.36 -17.29
N GLY A 356 11.21 9.22 -18.26
CA GLY A 356 10.65 9.21 -19.60
C GLY A 356 9.35 10.05 -19.71
N PRO A 357 9.13 10.73 -20.85
CA PRO A 357 7.96 11.58 -21.07
C PRO A 357 6.65 10.78 -21.14
N ASN A 358 6.72 9.56 -21.69
CA ASN A 358 5.58 8.63 -21.78
C ASN A 358 5.50 7.76 -20.52
N SER A 359 5.56 8.39 -19.35
CA SER A 359 5.36 7.74 -18.05
C SER A 359 4.13 8.33 -17.39
N ALA A 360 3.30 7.47 -16.79
CA ALA A 360 2.19 7.93 -15.98
C ALA A 360 2.64 8.96 -14.94
N LEU A 361 3.84 8.85 -14.36
CA LEU A 361 4.33 9.81 -13.37
C LEU A 361 4.63 11.20 -13.97
N SER A 362 5.16 11.23 -15.20
CA SER A 362 5.47 12.49 -15.90
C SER A 362 4.19 13.30 -16.18
N VAL A 363 3.11 12.63 -16.59
CA VAL A 363 1.77 13.24 -16.76
C VAL A 363 1.30 13.97 -15.47
N TYR A 364 1.71 13.52 -14.29
CA TYR A 364 1.25 14.14 -13.03
C TYR A 364 2.03 15.37 -12.71
N PHE A 365 3.33 15.37 -13.00
CA PHE A 365 4.12 16.57 -12.85
C PHE A 365 3.59 17.68 -13.75
N LEU A 366 3.17 17.35 -14.98
CA LEU A 366 2.48 18.30 -15.84
C LEU A 366 1.14 18.78 -15.28
N LEU A 367 0.25 17.86 -14.84
CA LEU A 367 -1.03 18.23 -14.26
C LEU A 367 -0.87 19.04 -12.96
N LEU A 368 0.16 18.74 -12.18
CA LEU A 368 0.52 19.49 -10.98
C LEU A 368 1.03 20.89 -11.32
N GLN A 369 1.86 21.03 -12.36
CA GLN A 369 2.29 22.34 -12.83
C GLN A 369 1.10 23.14 -13.38
N ALA A 370 0.23 22.53 -14.19
CA ALA A 370 -0.99 23.18 -14.67
C ALA A 370 -1.90 23.65 -13.51
N TYR A 371 -2.02 22.85 -12.44
CA TYR A 371 -2.73 23.27 -11.23
C TYR A 371 -2.13 24.54 -10.63
N ARG A 372 -0.80 24.64 -10.55
CA ARG A 372 -0.11 25.80 -9.99
C ARG A 372 -0.30 27.03 -10.87
N ASP A 373 -0.18 26.87 -12.18
CA ASP A 373 -0.36 27.94 -13.15
C ASP A 373 -1.78 28.50 -13.05
N VAL A 374 -2.82 27.65 -12.96
CA VAL A 374 -4.19 28.12 -12.70
C VAL A 374 -4.29 28.85 -11.35
N ALA A 375 -3.66 28.33 -10.31
CA ALA A 375 -3.68 28.95 -8.99
C ALA A 375 -3.01 30.35 -9.00
N GLN A 376 -1.99 30.53 -9.83
CA GLN A 376 -1.24 31.78 -10.07
C GLN A 376 -1.84 32.67 -11.17
N ASP A 377 -3.05 32.35 -11.66
CA ASP A 377 -3.75 33.08 -12.72
C ASP A 377 -3.03 33.07 -14.10
N GLN A 378 -2.10 32.13 -14.29
CA GLN A 378 -1.36 31.85 -15.53
C GLN A 378 -2.13 30.84 -16.39
N HIS A 379 -3.28 31.27 -16.90
CA HIS A 379 -4.22 30.35 -17.55
C HIS A 379 -3.79 29.88 -18.95
N GLY A 380 -2.96 30.64 -19.66
CA GLY A 380 -2.47 30.25 -20.98
C GLY A 380 -1.48 29.10 -20.88
N GLU A 381 -0.53 29.26 -19.97
CA GLU A 381 0.50 28.27 -19.61
C GLU A 381 -0.15 26.98 -19.12
N ALA A 382 -1.18 27.09 -18.27
CA ALA A 382 -1.94 25.93 -17.82
C ALA A 382 -2.62 25.16 -18.96
N GLU A 383 -3.16 25.86 -19.97
CA GLU A 383 -3.82 25.21 -21.12
C GLU A 383 -2.79 24.53 -22.03
N ASP A 384 -1.63 25.15 -22.26
CA ASP A 384 -0.51 24.56 -23.02
C ASP A 384 -0.05 23.25 -22.36
N LEU A 385 0.09 23.23 -21.03
CA LEU A 385 0.39 22.01 -20.28
C LEU A 385 -0.72 20.97 -20.39
N CYS A 386 -1.99 21.38 -20.37
CA CYS A 386 -3.11 20.46 -20.55
C CYS A 386 -3.12 19.81 -21.95
N ASN A 387 -2.72 20.55 -22.99
CA ASN A 387 -2.57 20.02 -24.34
C ASN A 387 -1.43 19.01 -24.41
N GLU A 388 -0.28 19.33 -23.82
CA GLU A 388 0.86 18.39 -23.71
C GLU A 388 0.48 17.10 -22.95
N VAL A 389 -0.29 17.23 -21.87
CA VAL A 389 -0.83 16.08 -21.12
C VAL A 389 -1.70 15.20 -22.02
N GLN A 390 -2.57 15.79 -22.84
CA GLN A 390 -3.42 15.02 -23.76
C GLN A 390 -2.58 14.23 -24.76
N SER A 391 -1.58 14.86 -25.39
CA SER A 391 -0.66 14.18 -26.32
C SER A 391 0.09 13.03 -25.65
N ARG A 392 0.59 13.20 -24.41
CA ARG A 392 1.26 12.11 -23.67
C ARG A 392 0.30 10.97 -23.31
N LEU A 393 -0.94 11.29 -22.95
CA LEU A 393 -1.96 10.29 -22.66
C LEU A 393 -2.35 9.49 -23.90
N GLU A 394 -2.42 10.12 -25.08
CA GLU A 394 -2.66 9.43 -26.36
C GLU A 394 -1.54 8.42 -26.67
N GLU A 395 -0.28 8.81 -26.47
CA GLU A 395 0.85 7.89 -26.63
C GLU A 395 0.81 6.74 -25.62
N LEU A 396 0.53 7.04 -24.35
CA LEU A 396 0.41 6.03 -23.30
C LEU A 396 -0.72 5.03 -23.59
N GLN A 397 -1.86 5.48 -24.13
CA GLN A 397 -3.00 4.62 -24.47
C GLN A 397 -2.65 3.52 -25.50
N LYS A 398 -1.60 3.72 -26.31
CA LYS A 398 -1.12 2.71 -27.27
C LYS A 398 -0.51 1.48 -26.57
N VAL A 399 -0.11 1.61 -25.31
CA VAL A 399 0.49 0.54 -24.51
C VAL A 399 -0.48 0.14 -23.39
N PRO A 400 -1.12 -1.06 -23.47
CA PRO A 400 -2.06 -1.50 -22.44
C PRO A 400 -1.43 -1.55 -21.04
N GLY A 401 -2.11 -0.98 -20.05
CA GLY A 401 -1.68 -0.99 -18.65
C GLY A 401 -0.60 0.04 -18.27
N SER A 402 -0.23 0.93 -19.18
CA SER A 402 0.76 1.99 -18.94
C SER A 402 0.21 3.15 -18.09
N ILE A 403 -1.10 3.33 -18.03
CA ILE A 403 -1.78 4.43 -17.34
C ILE A 403 -2.32 3.97 -15.98
N ASP A 404 -1.92 4.67 -14.92
CA ASP A 404 -2.58 4.60 -13.61
C ASP A 404 -3.85 5.49 -13.64
N LEU A 405 -4.92 4.96 -14.24
CA LEU A 405 -6.17 5.71 -14.48
C LEU A 405 -6.67 6.40 -13.20
N TRP A 406 -6.71 5.65 -12.09
CA TRP A 406 -7.18 6.17 -10.81
C TRP A 406 -6.41 7.40 -10.38
N ARG A 407 -5.08 7.29 -10.33
CA ARG A 407 -4.25 8.38 -9.82
C ARG A 407 -4.40 9.57 -10.83
N VAL A 408 -4.51 9.35 -12.16
CA VAL A 408 -4.59 10.42 -13.17
C VAL A 408 -5.91 11.15 -13.03
N GLY A 409 -6.99 10.41 -12.80
CA GLY A 409 -8.30 10.96 -12.48
C GLY A 409 -8.27 11.84 -11.23
N LEU A 410 -7.54 11.44 -10.17
CA LEU A 410 -7.36 12.31 -8.99
C LEU A 410 -6.57 13.59 -9.29
N ALA A 411 -5.60 13.55 -10.21
CA ALA A 411 -4.86 14.74 -10.63
C ALA A 411 -5.76 15.72 -11.40
N TYR A 412 -6.54 15.22 -12.36
CA TYR A 412 -7.57 16.05 -13.05
C TYR A 412 -8.62 16.59 -12.09
N ARG A 413 -9.05 15.81 -11.09
CA ARG A 413 -9.98 16.28 -10.07
C ARG A 413 -9.41 17.49 -9.31
N ARG A 414 -8.13 17.43 -8.93
CA ARG A 414 -7.45 18.56 -8.26
C ARG A 414 -7.36 19.79 -9.14
N LEU A 415 -6.96 19.62 -10.41
CA LEU A 415 -6.94 20.70 -11.39
C LEU A 415 -8.34 21.33 -11.57
N GLY A 416 -9.38 20.50 -11.72
CA GLY A 416 -10.76 20.95 -11.83
C GLY A 416 -11.24 21.74 -10.61
N ARG A 417 -10.86 21.34 -9.39
CA ARG A 417 -11.15 22.13 -8.18
C ARG A 417 -10.53 23.52 -8.24
N MET A 418 -9.28 23.62 -8.67
CA MET A 418 -8.58 24.90 -8.77
C MET A 418 -9.20 25.79 -9.84
N GLN A 419 -9.46 25.23 -11.04
CA GLN A 419 -10.18 25.94 -12.11
C GLN A 419 -11.56 26.43 -11.65
N HIS A 420 -12.32 25.59 -10.94
CA HIS A 420 -13.60 25.98 -10.36
C HIS A 420 -13.42 27.13 -9.35
N SER A 421 -12.42 27.09 -8.47
CA SER A 421 -12.20 28.19 -7.52
C SER A 421 -11.81 29.51 -8.17
N LYS A 422 -11.33 29.47 -9.42
CA LYS A 422 -11.03 30.62 -10.27
C LYS A 422 -12.16 30.97 -11.25
N GLU A 423 -13.34 30.38 -11.08
CA GLU A 423 -14.53 30.57 -11.93
C GLU A 423 -14.31 30.21 -13.42
N ARG A 424 -13.29 29.40 -13.71
CA ARG A 424 -12.98 28.85 -15.04
C ARG A 424 -13.83 27.61 -15.30
N TYR A 425 -15.14 27.80 -15.35
CA TYR A 425 -16.11 26.70 -15.42
C TYR A 425 -15.98 25.79 -16.65
N PRO A 426 -15.71 26.30 -17.88
CA PRO A 426 -15.51 25.43 -19.04
C PRO A 426 -14.31 24.48 -18.88
N GLU A 427 -13.18 24.98 -18.38
CA GLU A 427 -11.98 24.21 -18.12
C GLU A 427 -12.19 23.22 -16.98
N ALA A 428 -12.79 23.69 -15.88
CA ALA A 428 -13.13 22.85 -14.74
C ALA A 428 -14.04 21.69 -15.14
N ARG A 429 -15.06 21.95 -15.98
CA ARG A 429 -15.96 20.93 -16.54
C ARG A 429 -15.19 19.88 -17.35
N ARG A 430 -14.24 20.29 -18.21
CA ARG A 430 -13.37 19.35 -18.96
C ARG A 430 -12.55 18.49 -18.00
N SER A 431 -11.90 19.10 -17.01
CA SER A 431 -11.09 18.40 -16.01
C SER A 431 -11.92 17.41 -15.19
N PHE A 432 -13.10 17.80 -14.71
CA PHE A 432 -13.98 16.93 -13.93
C PHE A 432 -14.58 15.79 -14.77
N ASN A 433 -14.90 16.01 -16.05
CA ASN A 433 -15.33 14.93 -16.95
C ASN A 433 -14.22 13.89 -17.16
N THR A 434 -12.99 14.34 -17.38
CA THR A 434 -11.83 13.44 -17.49
C THR A 434 -11.58 12.70 -16.18
N ALA A 435 -11.67 13.39 -15.04
CA ALA A 435 -11.57 12.77 -13.73
C ALA A 435 -12.62 11.66 -13.56
N LEU A 436 -13.90 11.98 -13.81
CA LEU A 436 -15.03 11.06 -13.71
C LEU A 436 -14.80 9.80 -14.55
N ARG A 437 -14.41 9.96 -15.82
CA ARG A 437 -14.11 8.84 -16.71
C ARG A 437 -13.06 7.89 -16.14
N TYR A 438 -12.00 8.42 -15.52
CA TYR A 438 -10.90 7.61 -15.02
C TYR A 438 -11.13 7.03 -13.63
N VAL A 439 -11.94 7.68 -12.80
CA VAL A 439 -12.23 7.17 -11.45
C VAL A 439 -13.43 6.22 -11.41
N SER A 440 -14.31 6.19 -12.41
CA SER A 440 -15.56 5.41 -12.34
C SER A 440 -15.40 3.88 -12.26
N GLY A 441 -14.20 3.34 -12.50
CA GLY A 441 -13.97 1.88 -12.55
C GLY A 441 -13.83 1.15 -11.20
N ASP A 442 -13.57 1.84 -10.09
CA ASP A 442 -13.32 1.23 -8.77
C ASP A 442 -14.41 1.58 -7.74
N SER A 443 -15.45 0.77 -7.63
CA SER A 443 -16.62 1.08 -6.79
C SER A 443 -16.30 1.30 -5.30
N LYS A 444 -15.18 0.80 -4.78
CA LYS A 444 -14.83 0.90 -3.35
C LYS A 444 -14.06 2.18 -3.03
N LEU A 445 -13.14 2.60 -3.90
CA LEU A 445 -12.33 3.81 -3.68
C LEU A 445 -12.98 5.06 -4.25
N SER A 446 -13.88 4.92 -5.23
CA SER A 446 -14.38 6.05 -6.01
C SER A 446 -15.56 6.79 -5.41
N ARG A 447 -16.33 6.22 -4.48
CA ARG A 447 -17.64 6.79 -4.12
C ARG A 447 -17.58 8.22 -3.59
N SER A 448 -16.75 8.51 -2.58
CA SER A 448 -16.57 9.87 -2.06
C SER A 448 -16.02 10.84 -3.12
N VAL A 449 -15.13 10.34 -3.98
CA VAL A 449 -14.55 11.08 -5.10
C VAL A 449 -15.61 11.44 -6.15
N LEU A 450 -16.49 10.50 -6.47
CA LEU A 450 -17.58 10.67 -7.44
C LEU A 450 -18.63 11.65 -6.92
N ILE A 451 -19.00 11.56 -5.65
CA ILE A 451 -19.91 12.52 -5.01
C ILE A 451 -19.35 13.93 -5.12
N GLU A 452 -18.08 14.16 -4.75
CA GLU A 452 -17.45 15.47 -4.86
C GLU A 452 -17.44 15.99 -6.31
N ILE A 453 -17.11 15.13 -7.29
CA ILE A 453 -17.11 15.51 -8.71
C ILE A 453 -18.52 15.94 -9.15
N CYS A 454 -19.55 15.16 -8.79
CA CYS A 454 -20.93 15.48 -9.17
C CYS A 454 -21.43 16.76 -8.48
N GLN A 455 -21.09 16.99 -7.21
CA GLN A 455 -21.43 18.23 -6.48
C GLN A 455 -20.82 19.45 -7.19
N ARG A 456 -19.55 19.37 -7.58
CA ARG A 456 -18.87 20.45 -8.29
C ARG A 456 -19.49 20.68 -9.68
N GLN A 457 -19.78 19.61 -10.42
CA GLN A 457 -20.44 19.73 -11.73
C GLN A 457 -21.83 20.37 -11.61
N GLN A 458 -22.64 19.96 -10.64
CA GLN A 458 -23.95 20.55 -10.36
C GLN A 458 -23.83 22.05 -10.03
N ALA A 459 -22.91 22.43 -9.15
CA ALA A 459 -22.69 23.82 -8.75
C ALA A 459 -22.26 24.69 -9.93
N MET A 460 -21.31 24.23 -10.74
CA MET A 460 -20.86 24.94 -11.94
C MET A 460 -21.97 25.07 -12.97
N SER A 461 -22.73 23.99 -13.23
CA SER A 461 -23.84 24.03 -14.17
C SER A 461 -24.96 24.97 -13.70
N SER A 462 -25.19 25.07 -12.39
CA SER A 462 -26.09 26.08 -11.82
C SER A 462 -25.58 27.50 -12.09
N ALA A 463 -24.29 27.76 -11.85
CA ALA A 463 -23.67 29.07 -12.13
C ALA A 463 -23.69 29.43 -13.63
N MET A 464 -23.62 28.44 -14.51
CA MET A 464 -23.71 28.60 -15.96
C MET A 464 -25.16 28.65 -16.49
N ASN A 465 -26.18 28.53 -15.62
CA ASN A 465 -27.61 28.44 -15.98
C ASN A 465 -27.96 27.26 -16.93
N ASP A 466 -27.27 26.13 -16.76
CA ASP A 466 -27.45 24.91 -17.54
C ASP A 466 -28.40 23.94 -16.82
N ALA A 467 -29.71 24.15 -16.96
CA ALA A 467 -30.74 23.40 -16.23
C ALA A 467 -30.72 21.89 -16.53
N GLY A 468 -30.32 21.50 -17.73
CA GLY A 468 -30.21 20.08 -18.12
C GLY A 468 -29.12 19.36 -17.35
N ASP A 469 -27.92 19.96 -17.31
CA ASP A 469 -26.81 19.41 -16.53
C ASP A 469 -27.11 19.45 -15.03
N VAL A 470 -27.73 20.51 -14.51
CA VAL A 470 -28.14 20.56 -13.09
C VAL A 470 -29.02 19.37 -12.73
N PHE A 471 -30.03 19.08 -13.54
CA PHE A 471 -30.91 17.93 -13.32
C PHE A 471 -30.13 16.60 -13.36
N LEU A 472 -29.27 16.41 -14.38
CA LEU A 472 -28.45 15.21 -14.53
C LEU A 472 -27.58 14.95 -13.30
N TRP A 473 -26.83 15.95 -12.85
CA TRP A 473 -25.91 15.80 -11.72
C TRP A 473 -26.66 15.63 -10.41
N THR A 474 -27.84 16.24 -10.26
CA THR A 474 -28.72 16.02 -9.09
C THR A 474 -29.13 14.54 -9.00
N GLN A 475 -29.60 13.95 -10.09
CA GLN A 475 -29.99 12.53 -10.10
C GLN A 475 -28.81 11.60 -9.81
N MET A 476 -27.63 11.88 -10.38
CA MET A 476 -26.42 11.10 -10.11
C MET A 476 -26.00 11.18 -8.63
N LEU A 477 -26.11 12.36 -8.02
CA LEU A 477 -25.83 12.55 -6.59
C LEU A 477 -26.79 11.74 -5.71
N GLU A 478 -28.09 11.84 -5.95
CA GLU A 478 -29.10 11.07 -5.21
C GLU A 478 -28.81 9.56 -5.26
N GLY A 479 -28.48 9.04 -6.44
CA GLY A 479 -28.12 7.63 -6.60
C GLY A 479 -26.85 7.23 -5.83
N LEU A 480 -25.82 8.06 -5.84
CA LEU A 480 -24.57 7.81 -5.11
C LEU A 480 -24.78 7.89 -3.58
N GLU A 481 -25.61 8.82 -3.11
CA GLU A 481 -25.93 8.98 -1.70
C GLU A 481 -26.75 7.78 -1.17
N GLN A 482 -27.76 7.33 -1.90
CA GLN A 482 -28.53 6.13 -1.55
C GLN A 482 -27.65 4.88 -1.45
N GLN A 483 -26.71 4.71 -2.40
CA GLN A 483 -25.75 3.60 -2.36
C GLN A 483 -24.78 3.70 -1.17
N THR A 484 -24.42 4.92 -0.76
CA THR A 484 -23.59 5.13 0.44
C THR A 484 -24.35 4.70 1.68
N GLN A 485 -25.62 5.06 1.77
CA GLN A 485 -26.48 4.70 2.90
C GLN A 485 -26.72 3.19 2.99
N ALA A 486 -27.01 2.52 1.87
CA ALA A 486 -27.18 1.07 1.83
C ALA A 486 -25.89 0.32 2.22
N GLN A 487 -24.73 0.79 1.75
CA GLN A 487 -23.43 0.20 2.11
C GLN A 487 -23.09 0.38 3.60
N VAL A 488 -23.61 1.43 4.23
CA VAL A 488 -23.47 1.63 5.67
C VAL A 488 -24.34 0.65 6.45
N GLU A 489 -25.58 0.41 6.00
CA GLU A 489 -26.52 -0.53 6.62
C GLU A 489 -26.03 -1.99 6.52
N GLU A 490 -25.48 -2.43 5.38
CA GLU A 490 -24.91 -3.78 5.23
C GLU A 490 -23.72 -4.05 6.18
N VAL A 491 -22.90 -3.05 6.46
CA VAL A 491 -21.74 -3.20 7.37
C VAL A 491 -22.18 -3.27 8.83
N GLU A 492 -23.28 -2.61 9.19
CA GLU A 492 -23.86 -2.71 10.54
C GLU A 492 -24.39 -4.12 10.81
N ASP A 493 -24.98 -4.78 9.81
CA ASP A 493 -25.43 -6.18 9.91
C ASP A 493 -24.24 -7.17 10.03
N ASP A 494 -23.15 -6.95 9.30
CA ASP A 494 -21.93 -7.77 9.40
C ASP A 494 -21.22 -7.62 10.77
N ASP A 495 -21.20 -6.41 11.35
CA ASP A 495 -20.66 -6.16 12.70
C ASP A 495 -21.58 -6.72 13.82
N GLU A 496 -22.89 -6.82 13.60
CA GLU A 496 -23.84 -7.53 14.48
C GLU A 496 -23.54 -9.04 14.52
N GLU A 497 -23.19 -9.66 13.38
CA GLU A 497 -22.85 -11.09 13.29
C GLU A 497 -21.52 -11.43 13.99
N PHE A 498 -20.63 -10.45 14.17
CA PHE A 498 -19.35 -10.57 14.86
C PHE A 498 -19.38 -10.22 16.36
N LYS A 499 -20.56 -10.04 16.97
CA LYS A 499 -20.66 -9.99 18.44
C LYS A 499 -20.31 -11.37 19.02
N PRO A 500 -19.32 -11.51 19.93
CA PRO A 500 -19.08 -12.78 20.58
C PRO A 500 -20.34 -13.14 21.36
N ALA A 501 -20.91 -14.32 21.06
CA ALA A 501 -22.10 -14.82 21.72
C ALA A 501 -21.94 -14.71 23.25
N MET A 502 -22.52 -13.68 23.85
CA MET A 502 -22.67 -13.62 25.29
C MET A 502 -23.53 -14.82 25.64
N LYS A 503 -22.90 -15.84 26.24
CA LYS A 503 -23.62 -16.93 26.89
C LYS A 503 -24.61 -16.30 27.85
N LYS A 504 -25.88 -16.23 27.44
CA LYS A 504 -27.00 -16.04 28.36
C LYS A 504 -26.89 -17.18 29.38
N GLN A 505 -26.31 -16.89 30.54
CA GLN A 505 -26.47 -17.75 31.70
C GLN A 505 -27.97 -17.81 31.96
N ARG A 506 -28.57 -18.94 31.56
CA ARG A 506 -29.91 -19.33 32.01
C ARG A 506 -29.83 -19.43 33.54
N LEU A 507 -30.33 -18.43 34.23
CA LEU A 507 -30.76 -18.58 35.61
C LEU A 507 -31.86 -19.65 35.65
N PRO A 508 -31.82 -20.60 36.60
CA PRO A 508 -32.85 -21.62 36.70
C PRO A 508 -34.17 -21.00 37.13
N PRO A 509 -35.32 -21.52 36.67
CA PRO A 509 -36.61 -20.93 36.98
C PRO A 509 -36.96 -21.10 38.46
N SER A 510 -37.54 -20.04 39.02
CA SER A 510 -38.12 -20.00 40.35
C SER A 510 -39.21 -21.06 40.50
N ARG A 511 -39.11 -21.87 41.57
CA ARG A 511 -40.17 -22.78 42.00
C ARG A 511 -41.34 -21.95 42.52
N THR A 512 -42.40 -21.84 41.73
CA THR A 512 -43.70 -21.40 42.21
C THR A 512 -44.38 -22.55 42.95
N ALA A 513 -44.84 -22.24 44.16
CA ALA A 513 -45.56 -23.14 45.04
C ALA A 513 -46.98 -23.40 44.50
N SER A 514 -47.46 -24.63 44.67
CA SER A 514 -48.88 -25.00 44.54
C SER A 514 -49.17 -26.29 45.33
N PRO A 515 -50.44 -26.52 45.71
CA PRO A 515 -50.81 -26.62 47.12
C PRO A 515 -50.93 -28.07 47.63
N ALA A 516 -50.81 -28.20 48.94
CA ALA A 516 -51.02 -29.44 49.68
C ALA A 516 -52.47 -29.95 49.57
N PRO A 517 -52.66 -31.27 49.56
CA PRO A 517 -53.79 -31.89 50.23
C PRO A 517 -53.33 -32.80 51.38
N GLN A 518 -54.11 -32.73 52.45
CA GLN A 518 -54.02 -33.52 53.67
C GLN A 518 -54.02 -35.03 53.37
N ARG A 519 -53.15 -35.78 54.07
CA ARG A 519 -53.50 -37.12 54.54
C ARG A 519 -52.95 -37.37 55.94
N ARG A 520 -53.89 -37.72 56.81
CA ARG A 520 -53.71 -38.21 58.18
C ARG A 520 -53.04 -39.59 58.18
N GLY A 521 -52.37 -39.90 59.28
CA GLY A 521 -52.06 -41.28 59.71
C GLY A 521 -50.61 -41.37 60.21
N THR A 522 -50.33 -40.98 61.45
CA THR A 522 -50.31 -41.82 62.67
C THR A 522 -49.24 -42.91 62.69
N TRP A 523 -48.21 -42.66 63.50
CA TRP A 523 -47.46 -43.54 64.42
C TRP A 523 -46.87 -44.86 63.90
N SER A 524 -45.54 -44.99 63.93
CA SER A 524 -44.80 -45.52 65.10
C SER A 524 -43.32 -45.18 64.99
#